data_AF-A0A316TNJ3-F1
#
_entry.id   AF-A0A316TNJ3-F1
#
_cell.length_a   1.000
_cell.length_b   1.000
_cell.length_c   1.000
_cell.angle_alpha   90.00
_cell.angle_beta   90.00
_cell.angle_gamma   90.00
#
_symmetry.space_group_name_H-M   'P 1'
#
loop_
_entity.id
_entity.type
_entity.pdbx_description
1 polymer ?
#
loop_
_entity_poly.entity_id
_entity_poly.type
_entity_poly.pdbx_seq_one_letter_code
_entity_poly.pdbx_strand_id
1 'polypeptide(L)'
;METFTSIASFVFASAALTLSPVTYRQRSEQDRRDLFLTMHERLIASDVQRGRRLLHEVGSEHEAALLRTNDPERYQEVNRAIAMLDVFAMYIQRGYINRETALEEWGHAFARAYEKATFVIDDRAANQTWVPWPHLRAFGPEAVRWHEAQLRS
;
A
#
# COMPACT_ATOMS: atom_id res chain seq x y z
N MET A 1 -44.20 25.52 -31.15
CA MET A 1 -43.85 24.12 -30.87
C MET A 1 -42.33 23.92 -30.87
N GLU A 2 -41.61 24.45 -31.87
CA GLU A 2 -40.14 24.31 -32.00
C GLU A 2 -39.31 24.92 -30.84
N THR A 3 -39.73 26.06 -30.28
CA THR A 3 -39.03 26.71 -29.16
C THR A 3 -39.08 25.90 -27.87
N PHE A 4 -40.19 25.20 -27.62
CA PHE A 4 -40.37 24.36 -26.43
C PHE A 4 -39.46 23.12 -26.48
N THR A 5 -39.36 22.48 -27.65
CA THR A 5 -38.43 21.36 -27.89
C THR A 5 -36.96 21.77 -27.72
N SER A 6 -36.58 22.98 -28.14
CA SER A 6 -35.20 23.47 -28.00
C SER A 6 -34.83 23.77 -26.54
N ILE A 7 -35.73 24.38 -25.76
CA ILE A 7 -35.51 24.65 -24.33
C ILE A 7 -35.41 23.32 -23.56
N ALA A 8 -36.32 22.37 -23.83
CA ALA A 8 -36.25 21.05 -23.23
C ALA A 8 -34.93 20.34 -23.54
N SER A 9 -34.50 20.36 -24.80
CA SER A 9 -33.23 19.75 -25.23
C SER A 9 -32.02 20.39 -24.54
N PHE A 10 -32.01 21.71 -24.37
CA PHE A 10 -30.95 22.43 -23.66
C PHE A 10 -30.88 22.07 -22.17
N VAL A 11 -32.04 21.97 -21.51
CA VAL A 11 -32.13 21.55 -20.10
C VAL A 11 -31.64 20.11 -19.93
N PHE A 12 -32.05 19.19 -20.81
CA PHE A 12 -31.57 17.81 -20.77
C PHE A 12 -30.07 17.70 -21.03
N ALA A 13 -29.52 18.45 -21.99
CA ALA A 13 -28.09 18.48 -22.25
C ALA A 13 -27.29 19.05 -21.06
N SER A 14 -27.80 20.11 -20.44
CA SER A 14 -27.18 20.74 -19.26
C SER A 14 -27.24 19.84 -18.01
N ALA A 15 -28.36 19.14 -17.81
CA ALA A 15 -28.49 18.12 -16.76
C ALA A 15 -27.53 16.93 -17.01
N ALA A 16 -27.41 16.46 -18.25
CA ALA A 16 -26.47 15.40 -18.61
C ALA A 16 -25.00 15.81 -18.38
N LEU A 17 -24.65 17.05 -18.72
CA LEU A 17 -23.30 17.61 -18.50
C LEU A 17 -22.93 17.76 -17.02
N THR A 18 -23.91 17.93 -16.14
CA THR A 18 -23.68 18.05 -14.69
C THR A 18 -23.72 16.69 -13.97
N LEU A 19 -24.49 15.72 -14.47
CA LEU A 19 -24.52 14.35 -13.94
C LEU A 19 -23.21 13.57 -14.24
N SER A 20 -22.55 13.85 -15.36
CA SER A 20 -21.31 13.14 -15.74
C SER A 20 -20.14 13.36 -14.76
N PRO A 21 -19.80 14.59 -14.32
CA PRO A 21 -18.77 14.81 -13.30
C PRO A 21 -19.12 14.24 -11.92
N VAL A 22 -20.39 14.30 -11.52
CA VAL A 22 -20.84 13.80 -10.21
C VAL A 22 -20.73 12.29 -10.15
N THR A 23 -21.22 11.59 -11.18
CA THR A 23 -21.10 10.14 -11.27
C THR A 23 -19.65 9.68 -11.40
N TYR A 24 -18.81 10.42 -12.12
CA TYR A 24 -17.37 10.14 -12.19
C TYR A 24 -16.68 10.26 -10.83
N ARG A 25 -16.96 11.32 -10.06
CA ARG A 25 -16.41 11.49 -8.71
C ARG A 25 -16.86 10.38 -7.76
N GLN A 26 -18.15 10.07 -7.74
CA GLN A 26 -18.68 9.00 -6.89
C GLN A 26 -18.05 7.65 -7.24
N ARG A 27 -17.87 7.35 -8.53
CA ARG A 27 -17.20 6.13 -8.97
C ARG A 27 -15.74 6.08 -8.53
N SER A 28 -15.01 7.19 -8.68
CA SER A 28 -13.62 7.26 -8.21
C SER A 28 -13.50 7.03 -6.71
N GLU A 29 -14.42 7.54 -5.88
CA GLU A 29 -14.41 7.30 -4.43
C GLU A 29 -14.71 5.84 -4.10
N GLN A 30 -15.66 5.22 -4.80
CA GLN A 30 -15.97 3.81 -4.64
C GLN A 30 -14.77 2.93 -5.03
N ASP A 31 -14.14 3.19 -6.18
CA ASP A 31 -12.97 2.45 -6.66
C ASP A 31 -11.80 2.52 -5.65
N ARG A 32 -11.60 3.66 -4.99
CA ARG A 32 -10.58 3.83 -3.94
C ARG A 32 -10.87 2.98 -2.70
N ARG A 33 -12.13 2.94 -2.26
CA ARG A 33 -12.55 2.12 -1.11
C ARG A 33 -12.41 0.63 -1.40
N ASP A 34 -12.86 0.20 -2.58
CA ASP A 34 -12.77 -1.20 -3.00
C ASP A 34 -11.30 -1.64 -3.12
N LEU A 35 -10.43 -0.76 -3.62
CA LEU A 35 -8.99 -0.99 -3.65
C LEU A 35 -8.40 -1.11 -2.23
N PHE A 36 -8.78 -0.20 -1.31
CA PHE A 36 -8.30 -0.25 0.07
C PHE A 36 -8.72 -1.56 0.76
N LEU A 37 -9.98 -1.97 0.62
CA LEU A 37 -10.50 -3.24 1.15
C LEU A 37 -9.76 -4.43 0.55
N THR A 38 -9.56 -4.44 -0.77
CA THR A 38 -8.79 -5.49 -1.45
C THR A 38 -7.37 -5.58 -0.91
N MET A 39 -6.71 -4.45 -0.67
CA MET A 39 -5.36 -4.44 -0.09
C MET A 39 -5.37 -4.88 1.37
N HIS A 40 -6.37 -4.46 2.16
CA HIS A 40 -6.54 -4.91 3.53
C HIS A 40 -6.65 -6.44 3.59
N GLU A 41 -7.56 -7.03 2.80
CA GLU A 41 -7.76 -8.48 2.69
C GLU A 41 -6.47 -9.22 2.31
N ARG A 42 -5.73 -8.70 1.32
CA ARG A 42 -4.43 -9.27 0.91
C ARG A 42 -3.38 -9.16 1.99
N LEU A 43 -3.32 -8.04 2.71
CA LEU A 43 -2.38 -7.85 3.80
C LEU A 43 -2.69 -8.73 5.00
N ILE A 44 -3.96 -9.06 5.26
CA ILE A 44 -4.33 -10.01 6.31
C ILE A 44 -4.33 -11.47 5.85
N ALA A 45 -4.00 -11.77 4.59
CA ALA A 45 -3.89 -13.14 4.11
C ALA A 45 -2.88 -13.95 4.94
N SER A 46 -3.18 -15.21 5.21
CA SER A 46 -2.45 -16.02 6.18
C SER A 46 -0.97 -16.22 5.85
N ASP A 47 -0.62 -16.28 4.57
CA ASP A 47 0.73 -16.38 4.04
C ASP A 47 1.51 -15.08 4.22
N VAL A 48 0.89 -13.93 3.93
CA VAL A 48 1.48 -12.60 4.17
C VAL A 48 1.68 -12.37 5.68
N GLN A 49 0.72 -12.76 6.51
CA GLN A 49 0.86 -12.70 7.96
C GLN A 49 2.01 -13.58 8.48
N ARG A 50 2.16 -14.80 7.93
CA ARG A 50 3.25 -15.71 8.30
C ARG A 50 4.61 -15.12 7.92
N GLY A 51 4.72 -14.59 6.70
CA GLY A 51 5.92 -13.89 6.25
C GLY A 51 6.27 -12.67 7.12
N ARG A 52 5.28 -11.89 7.58
CA ARG A 52 5.54 -10.79 8.54
C ARG A 52 6.02 -11.29 9.90
N ARG A 53 5.49 -12.39 10.41
CA ARG A 53 5.97 -12.99 11.67
C ARG A 53 7.42 -13.44 11.53
N LEU A 54 7.75 -14.16 10.46
CA LEU A 54 9.12 -14.56 10.14
C LEU A 54 10.04 -13.35 9.97
N LEU A 55 9.55 -12.28 9.33
CA LEU A 55 10.32 -11.05 9.18
C LEU A 55 10.69 -10.43 10.54
N HIS A 56 9.82 -10.53 11.55
CA HIS A 56 10.14 -10.03 12.90
C HIS A 56 11.26 -10.81 13.60
N GLU A 57 11.56 -12.03 13.16
CA GLU A 57 12.66 -12.84 13.67
C GLU A 57 14.02 -12.40 13.10
N VAL A 58 14.04 -11.62 12.01
CA VAL A 58 15.27 -11.11 11.39
C VAL A 58 15.76 -9.87 12.13
N GLY A 59 16.88 -9.98 12.84
CA GLY A 59 17.50 -8.90 13.61
C GLY A 59 18.73 -8.27 12.97
N SER A 60 19.24 -8.82 11.87
CA SER A 60 20.41 -8.28 11.15
C SER A 60 20.46 -8.69 9.68
N GLU A 61 21.29 -8.00 8.89
CA GLU A 61 21.58 -8.37 7.50
C GLU A 61 22.20 -9.77 7.39
N HIS A 62 23.07 -10.14 8.34
CA HIS A 62 23.66 -11.48 8.38
C HIS A 62 22.60 -12.57 8.59
N GLU A 63 21.65 -12.35 9.49
CA GLU A 63 20.53 -13.27 9.70
C GLU A 63 19.61 -13.35 8.47
N ALA A 64 19.40 -12.24 7.75
CA ALA A 64 18.69 -12.25 6.48
C ALA A 64 19.40 -13.12 5.42
N ALA A 65 20.73 -13.01 5.32
CA ALA A 65 21.55 -13.82 4.42
C ALA A 65 21.53 -15.31 4.80
N LEU A 66 21.60 -15.63 6.09
CA LEU A 66 21.48 -17.00 6.61
C LEU A 66 20.10 -17.57 6.32
N LEU A 67 19.02 -16.80 6.55
CA LEU A 67 17.65 -17.22 6.24
C LEU A 67 17.52 -17.56 4.76
N ARG A 68 18.03 -16.70 3.88
CA ARG A 68 18.04 -16.92 2.42
C ARG A 68 18.75 -18.20 1.99
N THR A 69 19.85 -18.54 2.66
CA THR A 69 20.71 -19.67 2.28
C THR A 69 20.26 -20.98 2.91
N ASN A 70 19.85 -20.95 4.18
CA ASN A 70 19.56 -22.14 4.98
C ASN A 70 18.09 -22.54 4.97
N ASP A 71 17.16 -21.58 4.81
CA ASP A 71 15.72 -21.84 4.75
C ASP A 71 15.06 -20.98 3.64
N PRO A 72 15.27 -21.37 2.37
CA PRO A 72 14.79 -20.59 1.23
C PRO A 72 13.26 -20.51 1.16
N GLU A 73 12.53 -21.47 1.72
CA GLU A 73 11.06 -21.45 1.78
C GLU A 73 10.56 -20.35 2.72
N ARG A 74 11.10 -20.28 3.95
CA ARG A 74 10.79 -19.16 4.87
C ARG A 74 11.23 -17.83 4.30
N TYR A 75 12.38 -17.77 3.64
CA TYR A 75 12.82 -16.55 2.96
C TYR A 75 11.82 -16.10 1.88
N GLN A 76 11.23 -17.03 1.11
CA GLN A 76 10.19 -16.68 0.13
C GLN A 76 8.94 -16.09 0.78
N GLU A 77 8.53 -16.57 1.95
CA GLU A 77 7.41 -15.99 2.70
C GLU A 77 7.71 -14.56 3.18
N VAL A 78 8.90 -14.34 3.73
CA VAL A 78 9.37 -12.98 4.09
C VAL A 78 9.38 -12.07 2.88
N ASN A 79 9.94 -12.54 1.77
CA ASN A 79 9.99 -11.83 0.49
C ASN A 79 8.59 -11.48 -0.03
N ARG A 80 7.61 -12.40 0.11
CA ARG A 80 6.20 -12.15 -0.22
C ARG A 80 5.59 -11.07 0.66
N ALA A 81 5.84 -11.11 1.97
CA ALA A 81 5.34 -10.10 2.89
C ALA A 81 5.89 -8.70 2.58
N ILE A 82 7.19 -8.59 2.34
CA ILE A 82 7.84 -7.34 1.94
C ILE A 82 7.27 -6.84 0.61
N ALA A 83 7.12 -7.71 -0.39
CA ALA A 83 6.53 -7.35 -1.68
C ALA A 83 5.09 -6.84 -1.55
N MET A 84 4.29 -7.43 -0.67
CA MET A 84 2.92 -6.95 -0.44
C MET A 84 2.89 -5.56 0.23
N LEU A 85 3.78 -5.31 1.18
CA LEU A 85 3.93 -3.99 1.81
C LEU A 85 4.41 -2.93 0.81
N ASP A 86 5.32 -3.30 -0.09
CA ASP A 86 5.79 -2.43 -1.17
C ASP A 86 4.66 -2.06 -2.16
N VAL A 87 3.85 -3.04 -2.56
CA VAL A 87 2.67 -2.81 -3.40
C VAL A 87 1.67 -1.89 -2.70
N PHE A 88 1.41 -2.10 -1.41
CA PHE A 88 0.54 -1.22 -0.64
C PHE A 88 1.08 0.22 -0.59
N ALA A 89 2.37 0.39 -0.31
CA ALA A 89 3.04 1.68 -0.34
C ALA A 89 2.98 2.36 -1.72
N MET A 90 3.11 1.58 -2.81
CA MET A 90 2.96 2.09 -4.17
C MET A 90 1.57 2.70 -4.39
N TYR A 91 0.51 2.02 -3.94
CA TYR A 91 -0.86 2.53 -4.07
C TYR A 91 -1.09 3.81 -3.25
N ILE A 92 -0.45 3.94 -2.08
CA ILE A 92 -0.48 5.16 -1.26
C ILE A 92 0.25 6.30 -1.99
N GLN A 93 1.46 6.05 -2.49
CA GLN A 93 2.28 7.07 -3.16
C GLN A 93 1.64 7.59 -4.45
N ARG A 94 0.95 6.72 -5.19
CA ARG A 94 0.18 7.11 -6.38
C ARG A 94 -1.15 7.79 -6.04
N GLY A 95 -1.45 7.95 -4.76
CA GLY A 95 -2.67 8.59 -4.28
C GLY A 95 -3.93 7.78 -4.53
N TYR A 96 -3.83 6.49 -4.85
CA TYR A 96 -5.00 5.61 -5.01
C TYR A 96 -5.59 5.21 -3.66
N ILE A 97 -4.74 5.08 -2.63
CA ILE A 97 -5.16 4.89 -1.25
C ILE A 97 -4.89 6.20 -0.49
N ASN A 98 -5.84 6.62 0.33
CA ASN A 98 -5.64 7.78 1.19
C ASN A 98 -4.53 7.47 2.21
N ARG A 99 -3.54 8.36 2.26
CA ARG A 99 -2.35 8.24 3.10
C ARG A 99 -2.67 8.22 4.60
N GLU A 100 -3.55 9.10 5.05
CA GLU A 100 -3.95 9.23 6.46
C GLU A 100 -4.68 7.96 6.90
N THR A 101 -5.69 7.53 6.14
CA THR A 101 -6.40 6.27 6.41
C THR A 101 -5.46 5.06 6.42
N ALA A 102 -4.48 5.02 5.52
CA ALA A 102 -3.49 3.93 5.52
C ALA A 102 -2.59 3.95 6.76
N LEU A 103 -2.20 5.13 7.25
CA LEU A 103 -1.40 5.25 8.47
C LEU A 103 -2.22 4.92 9.72
N GLU A 104 -3.47 5.38 9.81
CA GLU A 104 -4.38 5.06 10.91
C GLU A 104 -4.60 3.54 11.05
N GLU A 105 -4.87 2.86 9.93
CA GLU A 105 -5.20 1.44 9.94
C GLU A 105 -3.97 0.53 9.98
N TRP A 106 -2.89 0.91 9.29
CA TRP A 106 -1.74 0.04 9.09
C TRP A 106 -0.41 0.60 9.59
N GLY A 107 -0.34 1.86 10.02
CA GLY A 107 0.91 2.55 10.36
C GLY A 107 1.77 1.81 11.37
N HIS A 108 1.16 1.29 12.45
CA HIS A 108 1.87 0.49 13.47
C HIS A 108 2.45 -0.82 12.94
N ALA A 109 1.68 -1.55 12.13
CA ALA A 109 2.14 -2.81 11.54
C ALA A 109 3.21 -2.55 10.47
N PHE A 110 3.01 -1.51 9.67
CA PHE A 110 3.92 -1.10 8.60
C PHE A 110 5.27 -0.63 9.16
N ALA A 111 5.27 0.22 10.20
CA ALA A 111 6.48 0.70 10.86
C ALA A 111 7.35 -0.45 11.38
N ARG A 112 6.77 -1.33 12.21
CA ARG A 112 7.51 -2.45 12.80
C ARG A 112 8.00 -3.45 11.76
N ALA A 113 7.23 -3.67 10.70
CA ALA A 113 7.66 -4.52 9.59
C ALA A 113 8.79 -3.86 8.79
N TYR A 114 8.71 -2.55 8.53
CA TYR A 114 9.72 -1.80 7.80
C TYR A 114 11.09 -1.83 8.49
N GLU A 115 11.13 -1.61 9.80
CA GLU A 115 12.37 -1.66 10.59
C GLU A 115 13.13 -2.98 10.47
N LYS A 116 12.41 -4.09 10.28
CA LYS A 116 13.01 -5.42 10.08
C LYS A 116 13.27 -5.71 8.61
N ALA A 117 12.41 -5.18 7.73
CA ALA A 117 12.57 -5.31 6.28
C ALA A 117 13.88 -4.69 5.80
N THR A 118 14.36 -3.59 6.38
CA THR A 118 15.63 -2.95 5.99
C THR A 118 16.78 -3.95 5.91
N PHE A 119 16.93 -4.85 6.89
CA PHE A 119 17.97 -5.90 6.86
C PHE A 119 17.88 -6.82 5.64
N VAL A 120 16.68 -7.22 5.25
CA VAL A 120 16.44 -8.08 4.08
C VAL A 120 16.63 -7.31 2.78
N ILE A 121 16.20 -6.05 2.75
CA ILE A 121 16.33 -5.19 1.58
C ILE A 121 17.81 -4.84 1.35
N ASP A 122 18.60 -4.65 2.41
CA ASP A 122 20.03 -4.36 2.35
C ASP A 122 20.85 -5.61 1.89
N ASP A 123 20.61 -6.81 2.44
CA ASP A 123 21.23 -8.08 1.95
C ASP A 123 20.96 -8.28 0.46
N ARG A 124 19.72 -8.00 0.03
CA ARG A 124 19.34 -8.13 -1.38
C ARG A 124 19.99 -7.07 -2.26
N ALA A 125 20.07 -5.83 -1.80
CA ALA A 125 20.66 -4.72 -2.53
C ALA A 125 22.16 -4.91 -2.73
N ALA A 126 22.87 -5.55 -1.79
CA ALA A 126 24.30 -5.82 -1.88
C ALA A 126 24.72 -6.59 -3.16
N ASN A 127 23.78 -7.34 -3.75
CA ASN A 127 24.02 -8.17 -4.93
C ASN A 127 23.29 -7.67 -6.20
N GLN A 128 22.75 -6.43 -6.18
CA GLN A 128 21.91 -5.91 -7.25
C GLN A 128 22.31 -4.49 -7.69
N THR A 129 22.06 -4.16 -8.96
CA THR A 129 22.30 -2.81 -9.52
C THR A 129 21.10 -1.88 -9.36
N TRP A 130 20.01 -2.36 -8.77
CA TRP A 130 18.75 -1.64 -8.60
C TRP A 130 18.28 -1.70 -7.14
N VAL A 131 17.40 -0.78 -6.74
CA VAL A 131 16.90 -0.68 -5.37
C VAL A 131 15.70 -1.61 -5.19
N PRO A 132 15.80 -2.67 -4.36
CA PRO A 132 14.67 -3.55 -4.12
C PRO A 132 13.61 -2.88 -3.25
N TRP A 133 12.34 -3.10 -3.61
CA TRP A 133 11.14 -2.57 -2.95
C TRP A 133 11.21 -1.05 -2.67
N PRO A 134 11.27 -0.24 -3.74
CA PRO A 134 11.50 1.20 -3.62
C PRO A 134 10.36 1.93 -2.92
N HIS A 135 9.12 1.45 -3.04
CA HIS A 135 7.96 2.12 -2.46
C HIS A 135 7.91 1.89 -0.94
N LEU A 136 8.25 0.69 -0.49
CA LEU A 136 8.45 0.37 0.92
C LEU A 136 9.57 1.23 1.52
N ARG A 137 10.73 1.33 0.85
CA ARG A 137 11.83 2.19 1.32
C ARG A 137 11.43 3.67 1.42
N ALA A 138 10.63 4.16 0.49
CA ALA A 138 10.20 5.55 0.48
C ALA A 138 9.09 5.86 1.52
N PHE A 139 8.13 4.96 1.74
CA PHE A 139 7.02 5.18 2.67
C PHE A 139 7.32 4.71 4.11
N GLY A 140 8.18 3.71 4.29
CA GLY A 140 8.53 3.13 5.59
C GLY A 140 8.96 4.14 6.66
N PRO A 141 9.89 5.08 6.38
CA PRO A 141 10.30 6.08 7.35
C PRO A 141 9.16 6.98 7.84
N GLU A 142 8.14 7.21 7.01
CA GLU A 142 6.97 7.98 7.39
C GLU A 142 6.07 7.21 8.34
N ALA A 143 5.82 5.93 8.05
CA ALA A 143 5.08 5.06 8.96
C ALA A 143 5.77 4.97 10.34
N VAL A 144 7.11 4.91 10.38
CA VAL A 144 7.89 4.93 11.64
C VAL A 144 7.67 6.24 12.39
N ARG A 145 7.83 7.40 11.74
CA ARG A 145 7.57 8.70 12.38
C ARG A 145 6.14 8.83 12.92
N TRP A 146 5.17 8.36 12.14
CA TRP A 146 3.77 8.32 12.56
C TRP A 146 3.59 7.43 13.79
N HIS A 147 4.16 6.22 13.77
CA HIS A 147 4.10 5.28 14.89
C HIS A 147 4.68 5.87 16.18
N GLU A 148 5.85 6.49 16.09
CA GLU A 148 6.50 7.13 17.25
C GLU A 148 5.70 8.32 17.80
N ALA A 149 5.04 9.08 16.92
CA ALA A 149 4.18 10.19 17.34
C ALA A 149 2.98 9.69 18.16
N GLN A 150 2.35 8.59 17.73
CA GLN A 150 1.24 7.95 18.44
C GLN A 150 1.64 7.34 19.80
N LEU A 151 2.91 6.96 19.99
CA LEU A 151 3.39 6.46 21.28
C LEU A 151 3.63 7.58 22.31
N ARG A 152 3.70 8.84 21.88
CA ARG A 152 3.95 10.00 22.74
C ARG A 152 2.68 10.78 23.12
N SER A 153 1.55 10.48 22.47
CA SER A 153 0.23 11.04 22.76
C SER A 153 -0.50 10.23 23.82
#